data_AF-A0A6J1SAR3-F1
#
_entry.id   AF-A0A6J1SAR3-F1
#
_cell.length_a   1.000
_cell.length_b   1.000
_cell.length_c   1.000
_cell.angle_alpha   90.00
_cell.angle_beta   90.00
_cell.angle_gamma   90.00
#
_symmetry.space_group_name_H-M   'P 1'
#
loop_
_entity.id
_entity.type
_entity.pdbx_description
1 polymer ?
#
loop_
_entity_poly.entity_id
_entity_poly.type
_entity_poly.pdbx_seq_one_letter_code
_entity_poly.pdbx_strand_id
1 'polypeptide(L)'
;MGCGCKKNICNNKRCKCVKTEGKKCDETCACDPHKCENRKETVDKEQYEEGKDEAQNLKEEDEIKEDAQQAQKKCTWEDMERKLREQYSKDVQHLRKAKNASKIVPRNLEDIVVKRENEIETVLQNMAKMDINENKYEVLGTEEWLDFERKQTPCTICKRKFQPDRIAKHEDICRRRSRTSKIEVSF
;
A
#
# COMPACT_ATOMS: atom_id res chain seq x y z
N MET A 1 -44.11 12.51 36.54
CA MET A 1 -44.16 13.79 35.80
C MET A 1 -42.75 14.23 35.42
N GLY A 2 -42.46 14.30 34.12
CA GLY A 2 -41.19 14.78 33.58
C GLY A 2 -41.04 16.31 33.63
N CYS A 3 -39.95 16.82 33.06
CA CYS A 3 -39.72 18.26 32.97
C CYS A 3 -40.49 18.91 31.81
N GLY A 4 -40.80 20.21 31.92
CA GLY A 4 -41.51 21.01 30.91
C GLY A 4 -40.62 22.04 30.21
N CYS A 5 -39.33 21.76 30.06
CA CYS A 5 -38.35 22.71 29.53
C CYS A 5 -38.59 22.95 28.01
N LYS A 6 -38.64 24.23 27.58
CA LYS A 6 -38.97 24.62 26.19
C LYS A 6 -37.79 25.18 25.37
N LYS A 7 -36.66 25.54 26.00
CA LYS A 7 -35.48 26.19 25.37
C LYS A 7 -34.20 25.33 25.50
N ASN A 8 -34.33 24.02 25.29
CA ASN A 8 -33.64 22.93 25.96
C ASN A 8 -32.11 22.82 25.82
N ILE A 9 -31.43 22.97 26.96
CA ILE A 9 -30.23 22.23 27.34
C ILE A 9 -30.47 21.86 28.82
N CYS A 10 -31.01 20.69 29.13
CA CYS A 10 -31.43 20.32 30.50
C CYS A 10 -30.20 20.11 31.42
N ASN A 11 -29.40 21.14 31.67
CA ASN A 11 -28.09 21.05 32.32
C ASN A 11 -27.97 21.85 33.62
N ASN A 12 -29.06 22.52 34.04
CA ASN A 12 -29.07 23.37 35.22
C ASN A 12 -30.25 23.01 36.15
N LYS A 13 -30.17 23.40 37.42
CA LYS A 13 -31.16 23.22 38.49
C LYS A 13 -32.55 23.80 38.21
N ARG A 14 -32.72 24.57 37.11
CA ARG A 14 -34.04 24.96 36.57
C ARG A 14 -34.81 23.78 35.99
N CYS A 15 -34.13 22.75 35.52
CA CYS A 15 -34.75 21.50 35.09
C CYS A 15 -35.14 20.67 36.31
N LYS A 16 -36.40 20.24 36.36
CA LYS A 16 -36.93 19.38 37.43
C LYS A 16 -36.19 18.05 37.55
N CYS A 17 -35.74 17.49 36.42
CA CYS A 17 -34.99 16.24 36.42
C CYS A 17 -33.58 16.44 36.98
N VAL A 18 -32.87 17.49 36.57
CA VAL A 18 -31.53 17.82 37.10
C VAL A 18 -31.56 18.16 38.59
N LYS A 19 -32.64 18.80 39.08
CA LYS A 19 -32.80 19.13 40.50
C LYS A 19 -32.97 17.89 41.39
N THR A 20 -33.43 16.77 40.83
CA THR A 20 -33.56 15.51 41.56
C THR A 20 -32.29 14.70 41.36
N GLU A 21 -31.60 14.37 42.45
CA GLU A 21 -30.36 13.59 42.39
C GLU A 21 -30.57 12.28 41.63
N GLY A 22 -29.67 12.01 40.67
CA GLY A 22 -29.71 10.80 39.85
C GLY A 22 -30.80 10.74 38.77
N LYS A 23 -31.68 11.74 38.65
CA LYS A 23 -32.79 11.69 37.69
C LYS A 23 -32.42 12.22 36.30
N LYS A 24 -32.32 11.30 35.35
CA LYS A 24 -32.19 11.62 33.92
C LYS A 24 -33.55 11.92 33.28
N CYS A 25 -33.55 12.75 32.25
CA CYS A 25 -34.71 12.95 31.39
C CYS A 25 -35.00 11.68 30.59
N ASP A 26 -36.28 11.33 30.52
CA ASP A 26 -36.81 10.15 29.84
C ASP A 26 -37.92 10.57 28.86
N GLU A 27 -38.63 9.61 28.30
CA GLU A 27 -39.77 9.83 27.40
C GLU A 27 -40.93 10.58 28.05
N THR A 28 -41.00 10.62 29.38
CA THR A 28 -42.05 11.36 30.12
C THR A 28 -41.77 12.86 30.21
N CYS A 29 -40.61 13.31 29.72
CA CYS A 29 -40.20 14.72 29.72
C CYS A 29 -40.57 15.41 28.39
N ALA A 30 -41.09 16.63 28.48
CA ALA A 30 -41.42 17.46 27.31
C ALA A 30 -40.20 18.22 26.74
N CYS A 31 -38.99 17.92 27.21
CA CYS A 31 -37.76 18.48 26.65
C CYS A 31 -37.37 17.76 25.35
N ASP A 32 -36.79 18.51 24.42
CA ASP A 32 -36.34 18.01 23.11
C ASP A 32 -35.29 16.90 23.28
N PRO A 33 -35.53 15.68 22.74
CA PRO A 33 -34.62 14.56 22.90
C PRO A 33 -33.26 14.77 22.21
N HIS A 34 -33.20 15.55 21.14
CA HIS A 34 -31.95 15.80 20.39
C HIS A 34 -31.10 16.92 21.00
N LYS A 35 -31.67 17.72 21.91
CA LYS A 35 -30.98 18.87 22.55
C LYS A 35 -30.83 18.72 24.07
N CYS A 36 -31.32 17.62 24.63
CA CYS A 36 -31.36 17.41 26.07
C CYS A 36 -30.07 16.73 26.59
N GLU A 37 -29.16 17.52 27.17
CA GLU A 37 -27.93 17.02 27.82
C GLU A 37 -28.16 16.10 29.04
N ASN A 38 -29.37 16.03 29.58
CA ASN A 38 -29.68 15.16 30.72
C ASN A 38 -30.49 13.92 30.35
N ARG A 39 -30.59 13.56 29.06
CA ARG A 39 -31.21 12.29 28.64
C ARG A 39 -30.19 11.14 28.83
N LYS A 40 -30.64 9.93 29.15
CA LYS A 40 -29.76 8.75 29.07
C LYS A 40 -29.43 8.50 27.59
N GLU A 41 -28.17 8.28 27.27
CA GLU A 41 -27.81 7.69 25.97
C GLU A 41 -28.62 6.40 25.83
N THR A 42 -29.42 6.29 24.77
CA THR A 42 -30.03 5.02 24.40
C THR A 42 -28.88 4.10 24.01
N VAL A 43 -28.63 3.13 24.87
CA VAL A 43 -27.65 2.07 24.64
C VAL A 43 -28.22 1.17 23.55
N ASP A 44 -28.02 1.54 22.29
CA ASP A 44 -28.07 0.60 21.16
C ASP A 44 -26.64 0.08 20.93
N LYS A 45 -26.09 -0.56 21.98
CA LYS A 45 -24.69 -1.05 22.02
C LYS A 45 -24.58 -2.57 22.21
N GLU A 46 -25.68 -3.30 22.04
CA GLU A 46 -25.68 -4.78 22.15
C GLU A 46 -25.82 -5.49 20.79
N GLN A 47 -25.80 -4.77 19.67
CA GLN A 47 -25.80 -5.38 18.31
C GLN A 47 -24.57 -5.03 17.47
N TYR A 48 -23.61 -4.23 17.97
CA TYR A 48 -22.46 -3.77 17.18
C TYR A 48 -21.09 -4.27 17.66
N GLU A 49 -21.01 -4.99 18.78
CA GLU A 49 -19.73 -5.50 19.29
C GLU A 49 -19.48 -6.99 19.01
N GLU A 50 -20.50 -7.82 18.79
CA GLU A 50 -20.29 -9.23 18.39
C GLU A 50 -19.73 -9.40 16.96
N GLY A 51 -19.95 -8.43 16.06
CA GLY A 51 -19.50 -8.51 14.66
C GLY A 51 -18.06 -8.03 14.39
N LYS A 52 -17.34 -7.54 15.41
CA LYS A 52 -15.96 -7.02 15.23
C LYS A 52 -14.89 -8.08 15.48
N ASP A 53 -15.10 -8.96 16.45
CA ASP A 53 -14.12 -10.00 16.80
C ASP A 53 -14.09 -11.12 15.75
N GLU A 54 -15.24 -11.48 15.16
CA GLU A 54 -15.30 -12.47 14.06
C GLU A 54 -14.66 -11.95 12.76
N ALA A 55 -14.84 -10.66 12.43
CA ALA A 55 -14.28 -10.07 11.21
C ALA A 55 -12.76 -9.84 11.27
N GLN A 56 -12.19 -9.72 12.47
CA GLN A 56 -10.74 -9.67 12.65
C GLN A 56 -10.13 -11.07 12.59
N ASN A 57 -10.77 -12.06 13.22
CA ASN A 57 -10.29 -13.45 13.21
C ASN A 57 -10.32 -14.09 11.81
N LEU A 58 -11.34 -13.79 10.99
CA LEU A 58 -11.40 -14.22 9.58
C LEU A 58 -10.26 -13.65 8.71
N LYS A 59 -9.86 -12.38 8.93
CA LYS A 59 -8.77 -11.75 8.18
C LYS A 59 -7.40 -12.29 8.59
N GLU A 60 -7.20 -12.54 9.89
CA GLU A 60 -5.97 -13.13 10.41
C GLU A 60 -5.81 -14.58 9.92
N GLU A 61 -6.90 -15.37 9.88
CA GLU A 61 -6.86 -16.73 9.33
C GLU A 61 -6.57 -16.78 7.82
N ASP A 62 -7.07 -15.82 7.05
CA ASP A 62 -6.85 -15.77 5.60
C ASP A 62 -5.42 -15.31 5.25
N GLU A 63 -4.84 -14.36 6.00
CA GLU A 63 -3.42 -13.97 5.88
C GLU A 63 -2.47 -15.15 6.21
N ILE A 64 -2.75 -15.90 7.28
CA ILE A 64 -1.95 -17.10 7.64
C ILE A 64 -2.01 -18.17 6.54
N LYS A 65 -3.17 -18.34 5.88
CA LYS A 65 -3.34 -19.31 4.78
C LYS A 65 -2.60 -18.86 3.51
N GLU A 66 -2.60 -17.56 3.18
CA GLU A 66 -1.85 -17.03 2.04
C GLU A 66 -0.33 -17.16 2.25
N ASP A 67 0.17 -16.81 3.45
CA ASP A 67 1.58 -16.97 3.81
C ASP A 67 2.04 -18.43 3.73
N ALA A 68 1.21 -19.37 4.22
CA ALA A 68 1.50 -20.80 4.13
C ALA A 68 1.52 -21.30 2.67
N GLN A 69 0.61 -20.84 1.82
CA GLN A 69 0.59 -21.19 0.39
C GLN A 69 1.79 -20.59 -0.35
N GLN A 70 2.20 -19.37 0.00
CA GLN A 70 3.36 -18.70 -0.59
C GLN A 70 4.67 -19.38 -0.17
N ALA A 71 4.80 -19.78 1.10
CA ALA A 71 5.92 -20.58 1.58
C ALA A 71 5.99 -21.95 0.89
N GLN A 72 4.86 -22.62 0.69
CA GLN A 72 4.81 -23.89 -0.02
C GLN A 72 5.24 -23.74 -1.50
N LYS A 73 4.79 -22.69 -2.20
CA LYS A 73 5.23 -22.38 -3.58
C LYS A 73 6.71 -22.03 -3.66
N LYS A 74 7.27 -21.37 -2.64
CA LYS A 74 8.70 -21.05 -2.59
C LYS A 74 9.57 -22.30 -2.43
N CYS A 75 9.20 -23.20 -1.52
CA CYS A 75 9.91 -24.47 -1.35
C CYS A 75 9.87 -25.35 -2.62
N THR A 76 8.79 -25.34 -3.40
CA THR A 76 8.71 -26.11 -4.65
C THR A 76 9.59 -25.54 -5.76
N TRP A 77 9.71 -24.21 -5.83
CA TRP A 77 10.61 -23.56 -6.78
C TRP A 77 12.09 -23.83 -6.43
N GLU A 78 12.48 -23.66 -5.17
CA GLU A 78 13.86 -23.92 -4.71
C GLU A 78 14.26 -25.39 -4.95
N ASP A 79 13.35 -26.33 -4.72
CA ASP A 79 13.58 -27.75 -5.03
C ASP A 79 13.72 -28.04 -6.53
N MET A 80 12.93 -27.36 -7.36
CA MET A 80 13.02 -27.48 -8.82
C MET A 80 14.33 -26.87 -9.35
N GLU A 81 14.73 -25.72 -8.83
CA GLU A 81 16.00 -25.07 -9.16
C GLU A 81 17.20 -25.94 -8.76
N ARG A 82 17.15 -26.56 -7.57
CA ARG A 82 18.15 -27.52 -7.12
C ARG A 82 18.28 -28.71 -8.07
N LYS A 83 17.15 -29.28 -8.53
CA LYS A 83 17.15 -30.37 -9.52
C LYS A 83 17.73 -29.94 -10.87
N LEU A 84 17.41 -28.74 -11.34
CA LEU A 84 17.97 -28.17 -12.57
C LEU A 84 19.49 -27.99 -12.45
N ARG A 85 19.98 -27.47 -11.32
CA ARG A 85 21.41 -27.31 -11.04
C ARG A 85 22.15 -28.65 -10.96
N GLU A 86 21.55 -29.64 -10.31
CA GLU A 86 22.09 -31.00 -10.27
C GLU A 86 22.18 -31.62 -11.67
N GLN A 87 21.13 -31.44 -12.50
CA GLN A 87 21.12 -31.93 -13.88
C GLN A 87 22.20 -31.24 -14.73
N TYR A 88 22.29 -29.91 -14.67
CA TYR A 88 23.33 -29.15 -15.36
C TYR A 88 24.74 -29.58 -14.95
N SER A 89 24.97 -29.82 -13.64
CA SER A 89 26.24 -30.33 -13.13
C SER A 89 26.60 -31.70 -13.72
N LYS A 90 25.63 -32.61 -13.82
CA LYS A 90 25.82 -33.92 -14.47
C LYS A 90 26.16 -33.75 -15.96
N ASP A 91 25.43 -32.91 -16.67
CA ASP A 91 25.64 -32.68 -18.11
C ASP A 91 27.04 -32.10 -18.39
N VAL A 92 27.50 -31.15 -17.58
CA VAL A 92 28.86 -30.59 -17.66
C VAL A 92 29.92 -31.67 -17.40
N GLN A 93 29.70 -32.56 -16.42
CA GLN A 93 30.62 -33.68 -16.17
C GLN A 93 30.66 -34.66 -17.34
N HIS A 94 29.52 -34.97 -17.96
CA HIS A 94 29.45 -35.82 -19.15
C HIS A 94 30.19 -35.19 -20.33
N LEU A 95 30.01 -33.89 -20.57
CA LEU A 95 30.75 -33.16 -21.61
C LEU A 95 32.26 -33.16 -21.36
N ARG A 96 32.70 -32.95 -20.11
CA ARG A 96 34.14 -33.02 -19.75
C ARG A 96 34.71 -34.42 -20.00
N LYS A 97 33.99 -35.48 -19.63
CA LYS A 97 34.40 -36.87 -19.90
C LYS A 97 34.46 -37.16 -21.40
N ALA A 98 33.50 -36.66 -22.18
CA ALA A 98 33.50 -36.78 -23.64
C ALA A 98 34.68 -36.03 -24.29
N LYS A 99 35.00 -34.81 -23.82
CA LYS A 99 36.17 -34.02 -24.26
C LYS A 99 37.49 -34.72 -23.92
N ASN A 100 37.60 -35.33 -22.74
CA ASN A 100 38.80 -36.08 -22.35
C ASN A 100 38.95 -37.41 -23.12
N ALA A 101 37.84 -38.02 -23.56
CA ALA A 101 37.84 -39.26 -24.34
C ALA A 101 38.19 -39.05 -25.82
N SER A 102 37.88 -37.87 -26.39
CA SER A 102 38.20 -37.52 -27.77
C SER A 102 39.29 -36.45 -27.80
N LYS A 103 40.56 -36.84 -27.89
CA LYS A 103 41.72 -35.92 -28.01
C LYS A 103 41.68 -34.99 -29.25
N ILE A 104 40.63 -35.06 -30.07
CA ILE A 104 40.34 -34.15 -31.18
C ILE A 104 38.82 -33.94 -31.15
N VAL A 105 38.37 -32.74 -30.80
CA VAL A 105 36.96 -32.36 -30.97
C VAL A 105 36.81 -31.93 -32.44
N PRO A 106 35.92 -32.54 -33.23
CA PRO A 106 35.69 -32.07 -34.59
C PRO A 106 35.08 -30.67 -34.53
N ARG A 107 35.59 -29.75 -35.36
CA ARG A 107 35.20 -28.32 -35.42
C ARG A 107 33.69 -28.06 -35.39
N ASN A 108 32.92 -28.96 -35.99
CA ASN A 108 31.45 -28.92 -36.01
C ASN A 108 30.83 -29.04 -34.60
N LEU A 109 31.46 -29.77 -33.68
CA LEU A 109 31.02 -29.86 -32.27
C LEU A 109 31.31 -28.58 -31.49
N GLU A 110 32.41 -27.89 -31.79
CA GLU A 110 32.75 -26.60 -31.20
C GLU A 110 31.74 -25.54 -31.64
N ASP A 111 31.36 -25.54 -32.92
CA ASP A 111 30.30 -24.67 -33.47
C ASP A 111 28.94 -24.95 -32.81
N ILE A 112 28.60 -26.21 -32.54
CA ILE A 112 27.37 -26.59 -31.83
C ILE A 112 27.41 -26.13 -30.36
N VAL A 113 28.56 -26.26 -29.70
CA VAL A 113 28.73 -25.80 -28.30
C VAL A 113 28.62 -24.29 -28.22
N VAL A 114 29.30 -23.54 -29.09
CA VAL A 114 29.21 -22.07 -29.15
C VAL A 114 27.79 -21.61 -29.46
N LYS A 115 27.09 -22.30 -30.39
CA LYS A 115 25.69 -22.00 -30.67
C LYS A 115 24.80 -22.18 -29.44
N ARG A 116 24.98 -23.29 -28.70
CA ARG A 116 24.23 -23.51 -27.45
C ARG A 116 24.61 -22.52 -26.35
N GLU A 117 25.89 -22.14 -26.25
CA GLU A 117 26.35 -21.13 -25.29
C GLU A 117 25.71 -19.77 -25.59
N ASN A 118 25.65 -19.35 -26.85
CA ASN A 118 24.96 -18.12 -27.26
C ASN A 118 23.44 -18.18 -27.02
N GLU A 119 22.81 -19.34 -27.24
CA GLU A 119 21.39 -19.56 -26.93
C GLU A 119 21.12 -19.47 -25.42
N ILE A 120 21.98 -20.08 -24.59
CA ILE A 120 21.91 -19.99 -23.12
C ILE A 120 22.14 -18.54 -22.67
N GLU A 121 23.14 -17.85 -23.22
CA GLU A 121 23.41 -16.44 -22.90
C GLU A 121 22.23 -15.54 -23.29
N THR A 122 21.61 -15.78 -24.44
CA THR A 122 20.41 -15.06 -24.87
C THR A 122 19.24 -15.29 -23.90
N VAL A 123 19.04 -16.53 -23.46
CA VAL A 123 18.00 -16.87 -22.46
C VAL A 123 18.29 -16.19 -21.12
N LEU A 124 19.54 -16.21 -20.63
CA LEU A 124 19.95 -15.53 -19.39
C LEU A 124 19.79 -14.01 -19.49
N GLN A 125 20.15 -13.40 -20.63
CA GLN A 125 19.93 -11.97 -20.87
C GLN A 125 18.44 -11.62 -20.92
N ASN A 126 17.60 -12.50 -21.47
CA ASN A 126 16.15 -12.31 -21.48
C ASN A 126 15.52 -12.51 -20.09
N MET A 127 16.01 -13.47 -19.31
CA MET A 127 15.63 -13.64 -17.89
C MET A 127 16.04 -12.42 -17.06
N ALA A 128 17.26 -11.91 -17.22
CA ALA A 128 17.70 -10.68 -16.54
C ALA A 128 16.87 -9.45 -16.95
N LYS A 129 16.38 -9.38 -18.20
CA LYS A 129 15.41 -8.35 -18.62
C LYS A 129 14.02 -8.55 -18.01
N MET A 130 13.65 -9.77 -17.63
CA MET A 130 12.44 -10.07 -16.86
C MET A 130 12.62 -9.72 -15.38
N ASP A 131 13.80 -9.95 -14.78
CA ASP A 131 14.11 -9.54 -13.40
C ASP A 131 14.15 -8.01 -13.23
N ILE A 132 14.59 -7.27 -14.27
CA ILE A 132 14.48 -5.80 -14.32
C ILE A 132 13.00 -5.35 -14.44
N ASN A 133 12.10 -6.22 -14.89
CA ASN A 133 10.66 -5.97 -14.92
C ASN A 133 9.92 -6.48 -13.67
N GLU A 134 10.56 -7.33 -12.86
CA GLU A 134 10.00 -7.85 -11.60
C GLU A 134 10.09 -6.81 -10.47
N ASN A 135 10.91 -5.76 -10.63
CA ASN A 135 10.82 -4.54 -9.82
C ASN A 135 10.04 -3.40 -10.52
N LYS A 136 9.00 -3.76 -11.29
CA LYS A 136 8.03 -2.82 -11.88
C LYS A 136 6.56 -3.17 -11.61
N TYR A 137 6.26 -4.33 -11.01
CA TYR A 137 4.88 -4.72 -10.73
C TYR A 137 4.62 -5.01 -9.26
N GLU A 138 5.01 -4.06 -8.41
CA GLU A 138 4.36 -3.82 -7.13
C GLU A 138 4.01 -2.34 -6.99
N VAL A 139 3.32 -1.80 -7.99
CA VAL A 139 2.49 -0.61 -7.83
C VAL A 139 1.23 -0.87 -8.62
N LEU A 140 0.13 -1.11 -7.91
CA LEU A 140 -1.20 -0.83 -8.40
C LEU A 140 -1.22 0.65 -8.81
N GLY A 141 -0.85 0.91 -10.06
CA GLY A 141 -1.16 2.12 -10.77
C GLY A 141 -2.66 2.14 -10.95
N THR A 142 -3.37 2.51 -9.89
CA THR A 142 -4.75 2.96 -10.01
C THR A 142 -4.75 4.10 -11.03
N GLU A 143 -5.79 4.18 -11.86
CA GLU A 143 -5.94 5.27 -12.82
C GLU A 143 -5.80 6.65 -12.16
N GLU A 144 -6.12 6.72 -10.86
CA GLU A 144 -5.91 7.86 -9.96
C GLU A 144 -4.44 8.29 -9.79
N TRP A 145 -3.47 7.37 -9.76
CA TRP A 145 -2.05 7.72 -9.59
C TRP A 145 -1.45 8.32 -10.87
N LEU A 146 -1.82 7.75 -12.03
CA LEU A 146 -1.47 8.32 -13.33
C LEU A 146 -2.15 9.69 -13.54
N ASP A 147 -3.38 9.84 -13.06
CA ASP A 147 -4.07 11.13 -13.00
C ASP A 147 -3.39 12.13 -12.05
N PHE A 148 -2.86 11.65 -10.93
CA PHE A 148 -2.13 12.46 -9.95
C PHE A 148 -0.87 13.08 -10.57
N GLU A 149 -0.12 12.34 -11.40
CA GLU A 149 1.02 12.89 -12.13
C GLU A 149 0.61 13.86 -13.25
N ARG A 150 -0.46 13.54 -14.00
CA ARG A 150 -0.95 14.39 -15.11
C ARG A 150 -1.49 15.74 -14.64
N LYS A 151 -2.09 15.80 -13.45
CA LYS A 151 -2.71 17.03 -12.91
C LYS A 151 -1.71 18.03 -12.32
N GLN A 152 -0.42 17.75 -12.36
CA GLN A 152 0.58 18.68 -11.85
C GLN A 152 0.74 19.91 -12.76
N THR A 153 0.52 21.10 -12.19
CA THR A 153 0.64 22.39 -12.89
C THR A 153 2.02 23.01 -12.59
N PRO A 154 2.75 23.53 -13.60
CA PRO A 154 4.02 24.20 -13.38
C PRO A 154 3.86 25.60 -12.78
N CYS A 155 4.71 25.94 -11.81
CA CYS A 155 4.80 27.29 -11.24
C CYS A 155 5.24 28.30 -12.30
N THR A 156 4.53 29.43 -12.39
CA THR A 156 4.85 30.49 -13.37
C THR A 156 6.23 31.10 -13.18
N ILE A 157 6.73 31.11 -11.93
CA ILE A 157 7.96 31.76 -11.49
C ILE A 157 9.18 30.82 -11.56
N CYS A 158 9.11 29.64 -10.93
CA CYS A 158 10.25 28.71 -10.84
C CYS A 158 10.13 27.43 -11.68
N LYS A 159 9.02 27.27 -12.43
CA LYS A 159 8.76 26.14 -13.36
C LYS A 159 8.69 24.74 -12.74
N ARG A 160 8.86 24.59 -11.42
CA ARG A 160 8.60 23.32 -10.72
C ARG A 160 7.11 22.98 -10.77
N LYS A 161 6.79 21.69 -10.93
CA LYS A 161 5.42 21.18 -11.02
C LYS A 161 4.87 20.87 -9.63
N PHE A 162 3.61 21.24 -9.39
CA PHE A 162 2.92 21.03 -8.12
C PHE A 162 1.46 20.63 -8.37
N GLN A 163 0.82 20.03 -7.38
CA GLN A 163 -0.63 19.81 -7.44
C GLN A 163 -1.40 21.15 -7.46
N PRO A 164 -2.59 21.21 -8.10
CA PRO A 164 -3.39 22.43 -8.23
C PRO A 164 -3.78 23.08 -6.89
N ASP A 165 -3.94 22.28 -5.82
CA ASP A 165 -4.22 22.76 -4.47
C ASP A 165 -3.01 23.46 -3.82
N ARG A 166 -1.79 23.07 -4.18
CA ARG A 166 -0.54 23.58 -3.61
C ARG A 166 0.10 24.69 -4.43
N ILE A 167 -0.27 24.85 -5.70
CA ILE A 167 0.38 25.82 -6.60
C ILE A 167 0.17 27.27 -6.15
N ALA A 168 -1.04 27.65 -5.73
CA ALA A 168 -1.33 29.02 -5.30
C ALA A 168 -0.45 29.45 -4.11
N LYS A 169 -0.40 28.61 -3.07
CA LYS A 169 0.46 28.85 -1.88
C LYS A 169 1.93 28.87 -2.26
N HIS A 170 2.36 27.95 -3.13
CA HIS A 170 3.73 27.93 -3.61
C HIS A 170 4.08 29.21 -4.37
N GLU A 171 3.23 29.68 -5.28
CA GLU A 171 3.47 30.89 -6.07
C GLU A 171 3.57 32.14 -5.21
N ASP A 172 2.76 32.27 -4.16
CA ASP A 172 2.87 33.40 -3.21
C ASP A 172 4.23 33.45 -2.52
N ILE A 173 4.72 32.31 -2.03
CA ILE A 173 6.02 32.21 -1.38
C ILE A 173 7.14 32.38 -2.40
N CYS A 174 7.02 31.75 -3.57
CA CYS A 174 8.00 31.79 -4.65
C CYS A 174 8.15 33.21 -5.22
N ARG A 175 7.06 33.98 -5.29
CA ARG A 175 7.06 35.40 -5.67
C ARG A 175 7.80 36.26 -4.65
N ARG A 176 7.63 35.98 -3.36
CA ARG A 176 8.37 36.70 -2.31
C ARG A 176 9.86 36.37 -2.36
N ARG A 177 10.20 35.10 -2.56
CA ARG A 177 11.61 34.63 -2.59
C ARG A 177 12.37 35.10 -3.83
N SER A 178 11.73 35.13 -4.99
CA SER A 178 12.33 35.64 -6.24
C SER A 178 12.59 37.16 -6.19
N ARG A 179 11.82 37.91 -5.40
CA ARG A 179 12.08 39.34 -5.15
C ARG A 179 13.28 39.57 -4.22
N THR A 180 13.51 38.68 -3.27
CA THR A 180 14.67 38.77 -2.34
C THR A 180 15.99 38.32 -2.97
N SER A 181 15.96 37.59 -4.07
CA SER A 181 17.16 37.11 -4.77
C SER A 181 17.71 38.07 -5.83
N LYS A 182 17.19 39.31 -5.89
CA LYS A 182 17.67 40.37 -6.79
C LYS A 182 18.56 41.41 -6.09
N ILE A 183 19.09 41.08 -4.90
CA ILE A 183 20.22 41.81 -4.32
C ILE A 183 21.46 41.29 -5.03
N GLU A 184 21.80 41.96 -6.13
CA GLU A 184 23.12 41.88 -6.75
C GLU A 184 24.15 42.24 -5.69
N VAL A 185 24.91 41.26 -5.20
CA VAL A 185 26.13 41.53 -4.46
C VAL A 185 27.17 41.89 -5.52
N SER A 186 27.25 43.19 -5.81
CA SER A 186 28.41 43.82 -6.43
C SER A 186 29.26 44.39 -5.30
N PHE A 187 30.41 43.77 -5.03
CA PHE A 187 31.66 44.35 -4.55
C PHE A 187 32.74 43.28 -4.55
#